data_AF-M1Z032-F1
#
_entry.id   AF-M1Z032-F1
#
_cell.length_a   1.000
_cell.length_b   1.000
_cell.length_c   1.000
_cell.angle_alpha   90.00
_cell.angle_beta   90.00
_cell.angle_gamma   90.00
#
_symmetry.space_group_name_H-M   'P 1'
#
loop_
_entity.id
_entity.type
_entity.pdbx_description
1 polymer ?
#
loop_
_entity_poly.entity_id
_entity_poly.type
_entity_poly.pdbx_seq_one_letter_code
_entity_poly.pdbx_strand_id
1 'polypeptide(L)'
;MFKRHTLHGIAFLAILFMASGCSVIMALSGDPEPNFAVIQPGASRSMVEKELGTPFHTDQQSGQRTDWYRYELGNAPNGDRALANFALDVYSILLWEIIATPRELMMGDDHEMSVVYGPGDRVIAVHREDEETVAEPIHLGNTPLPGKEKSTGTQPIETPGNQPVPGGRPPSSR
;
A
#
# COMPACT_ATOMS: atom_id res chain seq x y z
N MET A 1 8.04 -37.06 42.75
CA MET A 1 7.02 -36.27 42.02
C MET A 1 7.60 -34.99 41.41
N PHE A 2 8.38 -34.20 42.14
CA PHE A 2 9.05 -32.95 41.67
C PHE A 2 9.83 -33.07 40.35
N LYS A 3 10.62 -34.15 40.17
CA LYS A 3 11.50 -34.35 39.01
C LYS A 3 10.77 -34.42 37.66
N ARG A 4 9.51 -34.88 37.65
CA ARG A 4 8.68 -34.92 36.43
C ARG A 4 8.25 -33.52 36.03
N HIS A 5 7.77 -32.69 36.96
CA HIS A 5 7.35 -31.32 36.65
C HIS A 5 8.51 -30.44 36.17
N THR A 6 9.71 -30.60 36.74
CA THR A 6 10.91 -29.88 36.29
C THR A 6 11.32 -30.25 34.87
N LEU A 7 11.21 -31.53 34.48
CA LEU A 7 11.52 -31.97 33.12
C LEU A 7 10.54 -31.41 32.08
N HIS A 8 9.24 -31.37 32.38
CA HIS A 8 8.25 -30.77 31.48
C HIS A 8 8.46 -29.25 31.37
N GLY A 9 8.81 -28.56 32.46
CA GLY A 9 9.12 -27.13 32.43
C GLY A 9 10.34 -26.79 31.56
N ILE A 10 11.42 -27.57 31.67
CA ILE A 10 12.61 -27.40 30.82
C ILE A 10 12.30 -27.71 29.36
N ALA A 11 11.55 -28.77 29.08
CA ALA A 11 11.14 -29.12 27.72
C ALA A 11 10.25 -28.01 27.10
N PHE A 12 9.30 -27.46 27.86
CA PHE A 12 8.45 -26.36 27.40
C PHE A 12 9.26 -25.10 27.08
N LEU A 13 10.19 -24.71 27.97
CA LEU A 13 11.05 -23.55 27.73
C LEU A 13 11.98 -23.75 26.52
N ALA A 14 12.51 -24.96 26.32
CA ALA A 14 13.33 -25.27 25.15
C ALA A 14 12.54 -25.17 23.84
N ILE A 15 11.26 -25.57 23.84
CA ILE A 15 10.37 -25.42 22.68
C ILE A 15 10.11 -23.94 22.40
N LEU A 16 9.80 -23.14 23.41
CA LEU A 16 9.61 -21.68 23.24
C LEU A 16 10.86 -20.99 22.68
N PHE A 17 12.05 -21.41 23.13
CA PHE A 17 13.30 -20.86 22.62
C PHE A 17 13.54 -21.22 21.15
N MET A 18 13.23 -22.45 20.73
CA MET A 18 13.33 -22.85 19.33
C MET A 18 12.31 -22.16 18.42
N ALA A 19 11.15 -21.75 18.96
CA ALA A 19 10.11 -21.04 18.23
C ALA A 19 10.26 -19.50 18.26
N SER A 20 11.28 -18.98 18.94
CA SER A 20 11.47 -17.53 19.11
C SER A 20 12.02 -16.84 17.87
N GLY A 21 11.59 -15.60 17.63
CA GLY A 21 12.11 -14.73 16.57
C GLY A 21 11.53 -14.99 15.18
N CYS A 22 10.56 -15.90 15.03
CA CYS A 22 9.87 -16.11 13.76
C CYS A 22 9.15 -14.84 13.30
N SER A 23 8.44 -14.17 14.20
CA SER A 23 7.74 -12.92 13.92
C SER A 23 8.67 -11.77 13.51
N VAL A 24 9.88 -11.73 14.08
CA VAL A 24 10.91 -10.74 13.75
C VAL A 24 11.45 -10.97 12.33
N ILE A 25 11.75 -12.22 11.98
CA ILE A 25 12.25 -12.57 10.65
C ILE A 25 11.18 -12.28 9.60
N MET A 26 9.93 -12.68 9.82
CA MET A 26 8.83 -12.41 8.89
C MET A 26 8.62 -10.90 8.68
N ALA A 27 8.66 -10.10 9.76
CA ALA A 27 8.56 -8.65 9.65
C ALA A 27 9.69 -8.00 8.83
N LEU A 28 10.85 -8.67 8.70
CA LEU A 28 11.99 -8.20 7.91
C LEU A 28 12.09 -8.82 6.51
N SER A 29 11.26 -9.82 6.19
CA SER A 29 11.45 -10.68 5.00
C SER A 29 10.32 -10.61 3.98
N GLY A 30 9.31 -9.75 4.16
CA GLY A 30 8.24 -9.58 3.18
C GLY A 30 8.68 -8.87 1.89
N ASP A 31 7.76 -8.68 0.96
CA ASP A 31 8.03 -8.08 -0.34
C ASP A 31 7.84 -6.55 -0.33
N PRO A 32 8.78 -5.77 -0.90
CA PRO A 32 8.60 -4.32 -1.05
C PRO A 32 7.38 -4.00 -1.91
N GLU A 33 6.61 -2.99 -1.49
CA GLU A 33 5.46 -2.51 -2.27
C GLU A 33 5.92 -1.93 -3.62
N PRO A 34 5.30 -2.32 -4.75
CA PRO A 34 5.66 -1.79 -6.06
C PRO A 34 5.42 -0.29 -6.16
N ASN A 35 6.33 0.42 -6.83
CA ASN A 35 6.10 1.82 -7.13
C ASN A 35 5.21 1.99 -8.38
N PHE A 36 3.90 2.04 -8.19
CA PHE A 36 2.95 2.21 -9.29
C PHE A 36 3.13 3.49 -10.11
N ALA A 37 3.74 4.53 -9.55
CA ALA A 37 3.97 5.78 -10.26
C ALA A 37 4.95 5.64 -11.45
N VAL A 38 5.79 4.60 -11.47
CA VAL A 38 6.69 4.35 -12.61
C VAL A 38 6.07 3.42 -13.67
N ILE A 39 4.95 2.77 -13.34
CA ILE A 39 4.22 1.84 -14.21
C ILE A 39 3.09 2.63 -14.89
N GLN A 40 3.49 3.47 -15.83
CA GLN A 40 2.60 4.38 -16.56
C GLN A 40 2.84 4.29 -18.08
N PRO A 41 1.89 4.76 -18.92
CA PRO A 41 2.07 4.77 -20.36
C PRO A 41 3.43 5.36 -20.79
N GLY A 42 4.12 4.65 -21.68
CA GLY A 42 5.46 4.99 -22.18
C GLY A 42 6.62 4.34 -21.42
N ALA A 43 6.40 3.79 -20.21
CA ALA A 43 7.43 3.04 -19.46
C ALA A 43 7.89 1.81 -20.27
N SER A 44 9.16 1.41 -20.11
CA SER A 44 9.67 0.20 -20.73
C SER A 44 9.24 -1.04 -19.95
N ARG A 45 9.05 -2.16 -20.63
CA ARG A 45 8.82 -3.47 -20.01
C ARG A 45 9.86 -3.82 -18.95
N SER A 46 11.14 -3.50 -19.18
CA SER A 46 12.20 -3.69 -18.19
C SER A 46 12.04 -2.86 -16.92
N MET A 47 11.43 -1.68 -17.01
CA MET A 47 11.14 -0.85 -15.84
C MET A 47 9.97 -1.45 -15.06
N VAL A 48 8.95 -1.95 -15.75
CA VAL A 48 7.83 -2.67 -15.11
C VAL A 48 8.33 -3.94 -14.42
N GLU A 49 9.15 -4.75 -15.08
CA GLU A 49 9.71 -5.97 -14.50
C GLU A 49 10.66 -5.71 -13.33
N LYS A 50 11.28 -4.53 -13.26
CA LYS A 50 12.09 -4.15 -12.11
C LYS A 50 11.24 -3.94 -10.85
N GLU A 51 10.03 -3.41 -11.02
CA GLU A 51 9.14 -3.11 -9.89
C GLU A 51 8.24 -4.29 -9.52
N LEU A 52 7.83 -5.10 -10.49
CA LEU A 52 6.86 -6.19 -10.29
C LEU A 52 7.47 -7.59 -10.41
N GLY A 53 8.75 -7.70 -10.74
CA GLY A 53 9.36 -8.98 -11.10
C GLY A 53 8.94 -9.48 -12.48
N THR A 54 9.17 -10.77 -12.72
CA THR A 54 8.83 -11.40 -14.01
C THR A 54 7.34 -11.72 -14.08
N PRO A 55 6.70 -11.53 -15.25
CA PRO A 55 5.28 -11.87 -15.38
C PRO A 55 5.06 -13.38 -15.26
N PHE A 56 3.95 -13.77 -14.64
CA PHE A 56 3.55 -15.17 -14.51
C PHE A 56 2.82 -15.69 -15.76
N HIS A 57 2.28 -14.77 -16.56
CA HIS A 57 1.64 -15.07 -17.84
C HIS A 57 1.95 -13.97 -18.85
N THR A 58 2.14 -14.35 -20.12
CA THR A 58 2.36 -13.45 -21.24
C THR A 58 1.57 -13.96 -22.43
N ASP A 59 0.84 -13.06 -23.07
CA ASP A 59 0.13 -13.29 -24.32
C ASP A 59 0.61 -12.28 -25.36
N GLN A 60 0.63 -12.70 -26.62
CA GLN A 60 0.96 -11.84 -27.76
C GLN A 60 -0.10 -12.01 -28.83
N GLN A 61 -0.93 -10.98 -28.98
CA GLN A 61 -2.01 -10.95 -29.98
C GLN A 61 -1.95 -9.66 -30.80
N SER A 62 -2.09 -9.79 -32.11
CA SER A 62 -2.25 -8.65 -33.03
C SER A 62 -1.14 -7.58 -32.93
N GLY A 63 0.10 -8.00 -32.64
CA GLY A 63 1.25 -7.09 -32.50
C GLY A 63 1.31 -6.35 -31.15
N GLN A 64 0.43 -6.68 -30.22
CA GLN A 64 0.46 -6.22 -28.83
C GLN A 64 0.85 -7.38 -27.92
N ARG A 65 1.56 -7.06 -26.84
CA ARG A 65 1.91 -8.00 -25.78
C ARG A 65 1.14 -7.63 -24.52
N THR A 66 0.51 -8.59 -23.87
CA THR A 66 -0.07 -8.42 -22.55
C THR A 66 0.70 -9.31 -21.58
N ASP A 67 1.23 -8.71 -20.52
CA ASP A 67 1.85 -9.45 -19.43
C ASP A 67 1.03 -9.31 -18.17
N TRP A 68 0.90 -10.39 -17.41
CA TRP A 68 0.24 -10.43 -16.11
C TRP A 68 1.29 -10.61 -15.01
N TYR A 69 1.19 -9.76 -14.01
CA TYR A 69 2.09 -9.71 -12.86
C TYR A 69 1.30 -9.97 -11.59
N ARG A 70 1.97 -10.59 -10.62
CA ARG A 70 1.48 -10.75 -9.25
C ARG A 70 2.44 -10.06 -8.31
N TYR A 71 1.89 -9.38 -7.31
CA TYR A 71 2.66 -8.68 -6.29
C TYR A 71 1.88 -8.70 -4.97
N GLU A 72 2.60 -8.56 -3.86
CA GLU A 72 2.03 -8.53 -2.52
C GLU A 72 1.98 -7.09 -2.00
N LEU A 73 0.89 -6.70 -1.33
CA LEU A 73 0.76 -5.41 -0.65
C LEU A 73 0.57 -5.62 0.86
N GLY A 74 1.07 -4.69 1.68
CA GLY A 74 0.82 -4.69 3.13
C GLY A 74 1.76 -5.57 3.97
N ASN A 75 2.73 -6.26 3.35
CA ASN A 75 3.73 -7.07 4.05
C ASN A 75 5.18 -6.55 3.91
N ALA A 76 5.37 -5.32 3.43
CA ALA A 76 6.72 -4.77 3.22
C ALA A 76 7.64 -4.90 4.45
N PRO A 77 8.95 -5.14 4.24
CA PRO A 77 9.92 -5.20 5.32
C PRO A 77 9.87 -3.97 6.21
N ASN A 78 9.66 -4.18 7.50
CA ASN A 78 9.43 -3.11 8.46
C ASN A 78 10.25 -3.33 9.73
N GLY A 79 11.31 -2.52 9.88
CA GLY A 79 12.21 -2.57 11.04
C GLY A 79 11.54 -2.23 12.36
N ASP A 80 10.56 -1.31 12.35
CA ASP A 80 9.83 -0.92 13.56
C ASP A 80 8.90 -2.06 14.01
N ARG A 81 8.24 -2.74 13.07
CA ARG A 81 7.43 -3.95 13.30
C ARG A 81 8.29 -5.08 13.88
N ALA A 82 9.47 -5.30 13.31
CA ALA A 82 10.43 -6.29 13.78
C ALA A 82 10.94 -5.97 15.19
N LEU A 83 11.28 -4.71 15.46
CA LEU A 83 11.73 -4.26 16.77
C LEU A 83 10.62 -4.39 17.83
N ALA A 84 9.37 -4.07 17.46
CA ALA A 84 8.23 -4.24 18.35
C ALA A 84 8.01 -5.73 18.71
N ASN A 85 8.06 -6.62 17.72
CA ASN A 85 7.97 -8.07 17.95
C ASN A 85 9.09 -8.56 18.87
N PHE A 86 10.34 -8.15 18.62
CA PHE A 86 11.47 -8.51 19.47
C PHE A 86 11.32 -8.00 20.92
N ALA A 87 10.91 -6.74 21.10
CA ALA A 87 10.73 -6.16 22.42
C ALA A 87 9.63 -6.87 23.22
N LEU A 88 8.52 -7.22 22.55
CA LEU A 88 7.41 -7.95 23.16
C LEU A 88 7.76 -9.40 23.46
N ASP A 89 8.57 -10.06 22.63
CA ASP A 89 9.12 -11.39 22.92
C ASP A 89 9.97 -11.36 24.20
N VAL A 90 10.91 -10.42 24.33
CA VAL A 90 11.73 -10.32 25.56
C VAL A 90 10.87 -10.01 26.78
N TYR A 91 9.92 -9.07 26.66
CA TYR A 91 9.03 -8.69 27.75
C TYR A 91 8.11 -9.83 28.21
N SER A 92 7.61 -10.63 27.27
CA SER A 92 6.67 -11.72 27.53
C SER A 92 7.34 -13.08 27.79
N ILE A 93 8.68 -13.12 27.86
CA ILE A 93 9.46 -14.37 27.97
C ILE A 93 9.08 -15.34 26.83
N LEU A 94 9.10 -14.82 25.61
CA LEU A 94 8.86 -15.53 24.34
C LEU A 94 7.43 -16.03 24.13
N LEU A 95 6.46 -15.60 24.96
CA LEU A 95 5.06 -15.98 24.80
C LEU A 95 4.36 -15.20 23.68
N TRP A 96 4.88 -14.02 23.30
CA TRP A 96 4.31 -13.16 22.27
C TRP A 96 4.23 -13.84 20.90
N GLU A 97 5.15 -14.74 20.58
CA GLU A 97 5.14 -15.53 19.34
C GLU A 97 3.85 -16.32 19.10
N ILE A 98 3.09 -16.68 20.14
CA ILE A 98 1.78 -17.37 19.99
C ILE A 98 0.79 -16.52 19.20
N ILE A 99 0.88 -15.19 19.32
CA ILE A 99 0.00 -14.23 18.63
C ILE A 99 0.72 -13.63 17.43
N ALA A 100 1.99 -13.26 17.60
CA ALA A 100 2.76 -12.53 16.60
C ALA A 100 3.02 -13.35 15.34
N THR A 101 3.46 -14.61 15.48
CA THR A 101 3.78 -15.46 14.32
C THR A 101 2.56 -15.67 13.42
N PRO A 102 1.38 -16.09 13.92
CA PRO A 102 0.19 -16.21 13.07
C PRO A 102 -0.20 -14.88 12.41
N ARG A 103 -0.05 -13.76 13.14
CA ARG A 103 -0.38 -12.43 12.65
C ARG A 103 0.54 -11.97 11.53
N GLU A 104 1.85 -12.22 11.63
CA GLU A 104 2.80 -11.94 10.56
C GLU A 104 2.64 -12.90 9.38
N LEU A 105 2.28 -14.18 9.63
CA LEU A 105 2.05 -15.16 8.57
C LEU A 105 0.83 -14.84 7.70
N MET A 106 -0.17 -14.17 8.28
CA MET A 106 -1.39 -13.74 7.59
C MET A 106 -1.31 -12.29 7.10
N MET A 107 -0.14 -11.65 7.21
CA MET A 107 0.05 -10.28 6.76
C MET A 107 0.37 -10.28 5.27
N GLY A 108 -0.27 -9.38 4.53
CA GLY A 108 -0.10 -9.25 3.10
C GLY A 108 -1.30 -9.76 2.31
N ASP A 109 -1.59 -9.09 1.20
CA ASP A 109 -2.60 -9.50 0.24
C ASP A 109 -1.97 -9.62 -1.15
N ASP A 110 -2.22 -10.74 -1.83
CA ASP A 110 -1.79 -10.95 -3.22
C ASP A 110 -2.70 -10.19 -4.19
N HIS A 111 -2.09 -9.46 -5.11
CA HIS A 111 -2.77 -8.68 -6.14
C HIS A 111 -2.24 -9.01 -7.52
N GLU A 112 -3.11 -8.87 -8.52
CA GLU A 112 -2.74 -9.04 -9.93
C GLU A 112 -2.94 -7.76 -10.74
N MET A 113 -2.06 -7.58 -11.71
CA MET A 113 -2.14 -6.48 -12.67
C MET A 113 -1.75 -6.97 -14.06
N SER A 114 -2.50 -6.53 -15.05
CA SER A 114 -2.13 -6.72 -16.46
C SER A 114 -1.57 -5.44 -17.04
N VAL A 115 -0.50 -5.58 -17.82
CA VAL A 115 0.14 -4.46 -18.52
C VAL A 115 0.18 -4.79 -20.00
N VAL A 116 -0.40 -3.90 -20.80
CA VAL A 116 -0.41 -4.03 -22.26
C VAL A 116 0.74 -3.19 -22.82
N TYR A 117 1.53 -3.81 -23.68
CA TYR A 117 2.66 -3.20 -24.37
C TYR A 117 2.39 -3.06 -25.87
N GLY A 118 2.74 -1.88 -26.39
CA GLY A 118 2.76 -1.58 -27.81
C GLY A 118 4.15 -1.79 -28.43
N PRO A 119 4.38 -1.22 -29.63
CA PRO A 119 5.66 -1.33 -30.33
C PRO A 119 6.85 -0.84 -29.48
N GLY A 120 7.93 -1.61 -29.49
CA GLY A 120 9.14 -1.30 -28.71
C GLY A 120 9.01 -1.62 -27.22
N ASP A 121 8.12 -2.53 -26.84
CA ASP A 121 7.89 -3.00 -25.46
C ASP A 121 7.64 -1.84 -24.48
N ARG A 122 6.78 -0.90 -24.90
CA ARG A 122 6.36 0.25 -24.10
C ARG A 122 4.93 0.11 -23.64
N VAL A 123 4.68 0.45 -22.37
CA VAL A 123 3.35 0.42 -21.76
C VAL A 123 2.39 1.33 -22.53
N ILE A 124 1.22 0.80 -22.87
CA ILE A 124 0.12 1.56 -23.47
C ILE A 124 -1.14 1.55 -22.59
N ALA A 125 -1.33 0.50 -21.79
CA ALA A 125 -2.44 0.40 -20.84
C ALA A 125 -2.03 -0.46 -19.63
N VAL A 126 -2.65 -0.17 -18.49
CA VAL A 126 -2.48 -0.90 -17.23
C VAL A 126 -3.88 -1.17 -16.69
N HIS A 127 -4.16 -2.41 -16.30
CA HIS A 127 -5.42 -2.76 -15.63
C HIS A 127 -5.09 -3.46 -14.33
N ARG A 128 -5.64 -2.94 -13.24
CA ARG A 128 -5.45 -3.41 -11.88
C ARG A 128 -6.79 -3.89 -11.33
N GLU A 129 -6.82 -5.03 -10.66
CA GLU A 129 -8.06 -5.59 -10.10
C GLU A 129 -8.56 -4.78 -8.89
N ASP A 130 -7.65 -4.06 -8.22
CA ASP A 130 -7.88 -3.20 -7.06
C ASP A 130 -8.39 -1.79 -7.41
N GLU A 131 -8.31 -1.39 -8.68
CA GLU A 131 -8.85 -0.12 -9.16
C GLU A 131 -10.34 -0.31 -9.51
N GLU A 132 -11.20 -0.27 -8.48
CA GLU A 132 -12.64 -0.04 -8.68
C GLU A 132 -12.75 1.18 -9.59
N THR A 133 -13.36 1.00 -10.77
CA THR A 133 -13.50 2.04 -11.77
C THR A 133 -14.32 3.18 -11.18
N VAL A 134 -13.69 4.14 -10.52
CA VAL A 134 -14.30 5.40 -10.14
C VAL A 134 -14.49 6.16 -11.43
N ALA A 135 -15.59 5.88 -12.13
CA ALA A 135 -16.10 6.75 -13.16
C ALA A 135 -16.35 8.10 -12.51
N GLU A 136 -15.46 9.07 -12.72
CA GLU A 136 -15.82 10.48 -12.49
C GLU A 136 -17.12 10.73 -13.27
N PRO A 137 -18.23 11.11 -12.59
CA PRO A 137 -19.40 11.52 -13.31
C PRO A 137 -19.07 12.83 -14.00
N ILE A 138 -18.98 12.76 -15.33
CA ILE A 138 -18.93 13.89 -16.24
C ILE A 138 -19.97 14.91 -15.78
N HIS A 139 -19.51 16.06 -15.28
CA HIS A 139 -20.37 17.21 -14.96
C HIS A 139 -20.95 17.77 -16.27
N LEU A 140 -22.02 17.15 -16.78
CA LEU A 140 -22.90 17.79 -17.75
C LEU A 140 -23.88 18.67 -16.98
N GLY A 141 -23.76 19.96 -17.24
CA GLY A 141 -24.51 21.01 -16.58
C GLY A 141 -26.03 20.89 -16.74
N ASN A 142 -26.70 21.34 -15.69
CA ASN A 142 -28.12 21.63 -15.67
C ASN A 142 -28.34 22.82 -14.72
N THR A 143 -28.73 23.93 -15.36
CA THR A 143 -29.10 25.22 -14.79
C THR A 143 -30.20 25.08 -13.71
N PRO A 144 -30.22 25.93 -12.66
CA PRO A 144 -31.15 25.79 -11.54
C PRO A 144 -32.60 26.14 -11.90
N LEU A 145 -33.56 25.37 -11.37
CA LEU A 145 -34.96 25.79 -11.29
C LEU A 145 -35.25 26.47 -9.93
N PRO A 146 -36.13 27.49 -9.89
CA PRO A 146 -36.30 28.36 -8.73
C PRO A 146 -37.30 27.81 -7.71
N GLY A 147 -37.03 28.09 -6.44
CA GLY A 147 -38.05 28.21 -5.39
C GLY A 147 -38.35 26.95 -4.58
N LYS A 148 -37.85 26.90 -3.35
CA LYS A 148 -38.69 27.09 -2.15
C LYS A 148 -37.81 27.48 -0.96
N GLU A 149 -38.04 28.71 -0.53
CA GLU A 149 -37.58 29.29 0.71
C GLU A 149 -38.23 28.58 1.91
N LYS A 150 -37.44 28.21 2.92
CA LYS A 150 -37.90 28.25 4.30
C LYS A 150 -36.76 28.64 5.23
N SER A 151 -36.79 29.93 5.56
CA SER A 151 -36.17 30.60 6.69
C SER A 151 -36.22 29.80 8.00
N THR A 152 -35.14 29.81 8.79
CA THR A 152 -35.07 30.49 10.11
C THR A 152 -33.87 29.97 10.91
N GLY A 153 -32.97 30.86 11.34
CA GLY A 153 -31.95 30.54 12.34
C GLY A 153 -30.69 31.43 12.36
N THR A 154 -30.86 32.74 12.49
CA THR A 154 -29.84 33.79 12.72
C THR A 154 -29.10 33.57 14.06
N GLN A 155 -27.78 33.76 14.24
CA GLN A 155 -26.95 34.99 14.31
C GLN A 155 -25.49 34.56 14.70
N PRO A 156 -24.46 35.44 14.72
CA PRO A 156 -24.07 36.46 13.75
C PRO A 156 -22.56 36.38 13.36
N ILE A 157 -22.25 37.10 12.29
CA ILE A 157 -20.94 37.32 11.67
C ILE A 157 -20.07 38.25 12.54
N GLU A 158 -18.81 37.87 12.79
CA GLU A 158 -17.72 38.82 13.03
C GLU A 158 -16.85 38.91 11.76
N THR A 159 -16.58 40.13 11.31
CA THR A 159 -15.56 40.48 10.32
C THR A 159 -14.74 41.63 10.91
N PRO A 160 -13.41 41.52 10.91
CA PRO A 160 -12.60 42.50 10.16
C PRO A 160 -11.32 41.85 9.59
N GLY A 161 -10.78 42.19 8.43
CA GLY A 161 -11.05 43.29 7.52
C GLY A 161 -10.08 43.24 6.34
N ASN A 162 -10.36 44.08 5.35
CA ASN A 162 -9.53 44.38 4.19
C ASN A 162 -8.04 44.53 4.54
N GLN A 163 -7.17 43.79 3.84
CA GLN A 163 -5.84 44.28 3.51
C GLN A 163 -5.71 44.46 2.00
N PRO A 164 -5.22 45.63 1.54
CA PRO A 164 -5.08 45.94 0.13
C PRO A 164 -3.86 45.24 -0.49
N VAL A 165 -4.04 44.74 -1.71
CA VAL A 165 -3.00 44.19 -2.59
C VAL A 165 -2.05 45.29 -3.07
N PRO A 166 -0.73 45.18 -2.91
CA PRO A 166 0.22 46.05 -3.60
C PRO A 166 0.74 45.40 -4.90
N GLY A 167 0.27 45.92 -6.02
CA GLY A 167 1.06 46.37 -7.18
C GLY A 167 2.16 45.45 -7.74
N GLY A 168 1.92 44.94 -8.95
CA GLY A 168 2.93 44.31 -9.80
C GLY A 168 4.04 45.25 -10.28
N ARG A 169 5.12 44.63 -10.77
CA ARG A 169 6.17 45.29 -11.56
C ARG A 169 6.49 44.41 -12.80
N PRO A 170 6.59 44.99 -14.01
CA PRO A 170 6.84 44.25 -15.26
C PRO A 170 8.32 43.81 -15.42
N PRO A 171 8.61 42.90 -16.38
CA PRO A 171 9.91 42.24 -16.50
C PRO A 171 11.03 43.16 -17.04
N SER A 172 12.24 42.97 -16.51
CA SER A 172 13.48 43.61 -16.97
C SER A 172 14.14 42.75 -18.04
N SER A 173 14.23 43.26 -19.26
CA SER A 173 15.05 42.74 -20.34
C SER A 173 16.53 43.03 -20.10
N ARG A 174 17.38 42.01 -20.04
CA ARG A 174 18.77 42.09 -20.49
C ARG A 174 19.31 40.70 -20.82
#